data_AF-A0A7V5R9U1-F1
#
_entry.id   AF-A0A7V5R9U1-F1
#
_cell.length_a   1.000
_cell.length_b   1.000
_cell.length_c   1.000
_cell.angle_alpha   90.00
_cell.angle_beta   90.00
_cell.angle_gamma   90.00
#
_symmetry.space_group_name_H-M   'P 1'
#
loop_
_entity.id
_entity.type
_entity.pdbx_description
1 polymer ?
#
loop_
_entity_poly.entity_id
_entity_poly.type
_entity_poly.pdbx_seq_one_letter_code
_entity_poly.pdbx_strand_id
1 'polypeptide(L)' 'MKEKIVRIGDKKEGVALPEDYLRFLELIPGAEVEIRLDKKRRVIEISPTGTEDFLEHFKDSMESMA' A
#
# COMPACT_ATOMS: atom_id res chain seq x y z
N MET A 1 17.85 -4.43 -0.34
CA MET A 1 16.65 -4.12 0.46
C MET A 1 16.50 -2.62 0.53
N LYS A 2 15.31 -2.07 0.22
CA LYS A 2 15.02 -0.65 0.46
C LYS A 2 14.43 -0.52 1.87
N GLU A 3 15.02 0.33 2.70
CA GLU A 3 14.55 0.62 4.05
C GLU A 3 14.39 2.12 4.21
N LYS A 4 13.29 2.55 4.85
CA LYS A 4 13.02 3.96 5.12
C LYS A 4 12.32 4.07 6.47
N ILE A 5 12.84 4.95 7.34
CA ILE A 5 12.19 5.25 8.61
C ILE A 5 11.09 6.27 8.36
N VAL A 6 9.87 5.93 8.73
CA VAL A 6 8.69 6.80 8.64
C VAL A 6 8.19 7.12 10.04
N ARG A 7 7.57 8.29 10.21
CA ARG A 7 6.96 8.69 11.49
C ARG A 7 5.46 8.40 11.46
N ILE A 8 4.93 7.87 12.56
CA ILE A 8 3.49 7.77 12.77
C ILE A 8 2.98 9.18 13.03
N GLY A 9 1.94 9.59 12.29
CA GLY A 9 1.35 10.91 12.45
C GLY A 9 0.53 11.02 13.73
N ASP A 10 0.57 12.19 14.36
CA ASP A 10 -0.28 12.45 15.53
C ASP A 10 -1.76 12.41 15.14
N LYS A 11 -2.58 11.71 15.93
CA LYS A 11 -4.05 11.61 15.79
C LYS A 11 -4.54 10.97 14.49
N LYS A 12 -3.70 10.22 13.78
CA LYS A 12 -4.12 9.38 12.65
C LYS A 12 -3.86 7.92 12.99
N GLU A 13 -4.85 7.07 12.73
CA GLU A 13 -4.62 5.63 12.69
C GLU A 13 -3.88 5.30 11.39
N GLY A 14 -2.72 4.64 11.48
CA GLY A 14 -1.96 4.14 10.32
C GLY A 14 -0.59 4.77 10.09
N VAL A 15 0.08 4.31 9.02
CA VAL A 15 1.41 4.73 8.58
C VAL A 15 1.33 5.14 7.11
N ALA A 16 1.90 6.30 6.76
CA ALA A 16 2.04 6.69 5.37
C ALA A 16 3.17 5.88 4.71
N LEU A 17 2.83 5.07 3.71
CA LEU A 17 3.80 4.31 2.94
C LEU A 17 4.47 5.21 1.87
N PRO A 18 5.79 5.06 1.64
CA PRO A 18 6.46 5.76 0.55
C PRO A 18 5.88 5.41 -0.82
N GLU A 19 5.81 6.39 -1.72
CA GLU A 19 5.27 6.20 -3.08
C GLU A 19 6.02 5.12 -3.88
N ASP A 20 7.33 5.02 -3.70
CA ASP A 20 8.13 4.00 -4.39
C ASP A 20 7.86 2.57 -3.89
N TYR A 21 7.28 2.42 -2.70
CA TYR A 21 6.87 1.13 -2.14
C TYR A 21 5.50 0.75 -2.69
N LEU A 22 4.57 1.72 -2.77
CA LEU A 22 3.27 1.52 -3.42
C LEU A 22 3.44 1.11 -4.88
N ARG A 23 4.33 1.77 -5.63
CA ARG A 23 4.64 1.41 -7.01
C ARG A 23 5.23 0.01 -7.14
N PHE A 24 6.08 -0.39 -6.20
CA PHE A 24 6.66 -1.74 -6.20
C PHE A 24 5.61 -2.81 -5.88
N LEU A 25 4.65 -2.50 -5.01
CA LEU A 25 3.52 -3.37 -4.67
C LEU A 25 2.36 -3.26 -5.66
N GLU A 26 2.49 -2.45 -6.72
CA GLU A 26 1.43 -2.15 -7.69
C GLU A 26 0.12 -1.69 -7.01
N LEU A 27 0.24 -0.97 -5.90
CA LEU A 27 -0.90 -0.44 -5.15
C LEU A 27 -1.28 0.94 -5.65
N ILE A 28 -2.58 1.13 -5.86
CA ILE A 28 -3.21 2.42 -6.15
C ILE A 28 -4.02 2.90 -4.94
N PRO A 29 -4.37 4.19 -4.86
CA PRO A 29 -5.30 4.67 -3.85
C PRO A 29 -6.63 3.91 -3.90
N GLY A 30 -7.08 3.37 -2.77
CA GLY A 30 -8.30 2.57 -2.68
C GLY A 30 -8.11 1.06 -2.86
N ALA A 31 -6.92 0.60 -3.25
CA ALA A 31 -6.63 -0.84 -3.34
C ALA A 31 -6.78 -1.55 -2.00
N GLU A 32 -7.35 -2.76 -2.03
CA GLU A 32 -7.40 -3.64 -0.87
C GLU A 32 -6.03 -4.28 -0.61
N VAL A 33 -5.71 -4.43 0.68
CA VAL A 33 -4.46 -5.06 1.12
C VAL A 33 -4.75 -6.00 2.28
N GLU A 34 -4.01 -7.11 2.32
CA GLU A 34 -3.98 -8.00 3.46
C GLU A 34 -2.92 -7.51 4.44
N ILE A 35 -3.30 -7.33 5.71
CA ILE A 35 -2.39 -6.96 6.79
C ILE A 35 -2.25 -8.12 7.76
N ARG A 36 -1.03 -8.59 7.98
CA ARG A 36 -0.70 -9.64 8.96
C ARG A 36 0.26 -9.12 10.02
N LEU A 37 -0.03 -9.46 11.28
CA LEU A 37 0.85 -9.15 12.42
C LEU A 37 1.66 -10.39 12.82
N ASP A 38 2.96 -10.37 12.57
CA ASP A 38 3.89 -11.34 13.15
C ASP A 38 4.37 -10.84 14.52
N LYS A 39 3.75 -11.37 15.57
CA LYS A 39 4.06 -11.02 16.97
C LYS A 39 5.46 -11.46 17.42
N LYS A 40 6.01 -12.54 16.85
CA LYS A 40 7.33 -13.06 17.23
C LYS A 40 8.43 -12.13 16.73
N ARG A 41 8.29 -11.69 15.48
CA ARG A 41 9.23 -10.76 14.84
C ARG A 41 8.91 -9.30 15.11
N ARG A 42 7.72 -9.00 15.67
CA ARG A 42 7.21 -7.66 15.91
C ARG A 42 7.13 -6.84 14.62
N VAL A 43 6.66 -7.46 13.54
CA VAL A 43 6.51 -6.83 12.22
C VAL A 43 5.06 -6.89 11.75
N ILE A 44 4.69 -5.90 10.93
CA ILE A 44 3.46 -5.91 10.15
C ILE A 44 3.84 -6.19 8.70
N GLU A 45 3.23 -7.20 8.11
CA GLU A 45 3.36 -7.53 6.70
C GLU A 45 2.12 -7.01 5.97
N ILE A 46 2.34 -6.34 4.83
CA ILE A 46 1.29 -5.78 3.98
C ILE A 46 1.48 -6.37 2.59
N SER A 47 0.42 -6.98 2.06
CA SER A 47 0.44 -7.64 0.75
C SER A 47 -0.79 -7.21 -0.06
N PRO A 48 -0.68 -6.97 -1.39
CA PRO A 48 -1.84 -6.81 -2.26
C PRO A 48 -2.73 -8.06 -2.22
N THR A 49 -4.06 -7.90 -2.24
CA THR A 49 -5.03 -9.02 -2.17
C THR A 49 -5.25 -9.76 -3.48
N GLY A 50 -4.70 -9.29 -4.60
CA GLY A 50 -4.76 -9.95 -5.91
C GLY A 50 -4.29 -9.02 -7.02
N THR A 51 -3.65 -9.57 -8.05
CA THR A 51 -3.10 -8.84 -9.20
C THR A 51 -4.16 -8.42 -10.23
N GLU A 52 -5.39 -8.90 -10.12
CA GLU A 52 -6.46 -8.71 -11.12
C GLU A 52 -7.07 -7.29 -11.08
N ASP A 53 -7.12 -6.63 -9.92
CA ASP A 53 -7.76 -5.31 -9.75
C ASP A 53 -6.93 -4.11 -10.27
N PHE A 54 -5.63 -4.29 -10.48
CA PHE A 54 -4.77 -3.17 -10.92
C PHE A 54 -5.13 -2.69 -12.33
N LEU A 55 -5.39 -3.61 -13.27
CA LEU A 55 -5.71 -3.25 -14.66
C LEU A 55 -7.09 -2.61 -14.81
N GLU A 56 -8.06 -2.99 -13.98
CA GLU A 56 -9.41 -2.43 -14.01
C GLU A 56 -9.41 -1.01 -13.44
N HIS A 57 -8.85 -0.80 -12.25
CA HIS A 57 -8.84 0.53 -11.63
C HIS A 57 -7.85 1.53 -12.26
N PHE A 58 -6.79 1.05 -12.92
CA PHE A 58 -5.87 1.93 -13.66
C PHE A 58 -6.56 2.60 -14.86
N LYS A 59 -7.50 1.91 -15.53
CA LYS A 59 -8.28 2.50 -16.63
C LYS A 59 -9.20 3.62 -16.11
N ASP A 60 -9.92 3.37 -15.03
CA ASP A 60 -10.81 4.37 -14.42
C ASP A 60 -10.05 5.62 -13.93
N SER A 61 -8.85 5.42 -13.38
CA SER A 61 -7.99 6.52 -12.94
C SER A 61 -7.44 7.34 -14.12
N MET A 62 -7.13 6.72 -15.26
CA MET A 62 -6.71 7.45 -16.46
C MET A 62 -7.87 8.19 -17.14
N GLU A 63 -9.07 7.62 -17.16
CA GLU A 63 -10.27 8.27 -17.71
C GLU A 63 -10.74 9.46 -16.85
N SER A 64 -10.50 9.43 -15.54
CA SER A 64 -10.85 10.54 -14.63
C SER A 64 -9.85 11.70 -14.62
N MET A 65 -8.70 11.57 -15.27
CA MET A 65 -7.66 12.60 -15.38
C MET A 65 -7.58 13.27 -16.76
N ALA A 66 -8.41 12.83 -17.72
CA ALA A 66 -8.60 13.46 -19.03
C ALA A 66 -9.84 14.38 -19.04
#